data_AF-A0A2A9PB09-F1
#
_entry.id   AF-A0A2A9PB09-F1
#
_cell.length_a   1.000
_cell.length_b   1.000
_cell.length_c   1.000
_cell.angle_alpha   90.00
_cell.angle_beta   90.00
_cell.angle_gamma   90.00
#
_symmetry.space_group_name_H-M   'P 1'
#
loop_
_entity.id
_entity.type
_entity.pdbx_description
1 polymer ?
#
loop_
_entity_poly.entity_id
_entity_poly.type
_entity_poly.pdbx_seq_one_letter_code
_entity_poly.pdbx_strand_id
1 'polypeptide(L)'
;MAHAILPSADLTPEFNALLKERGAPSAAGRKSVDADALEGFLSEAYRINSHMSRLHRELRDVRQAYLSTAQPRRSLGRSAPGQPRVLTDREREEVDANAKQMIRELNAGIRALDEAEQLRRETEMVVMRGKFAGGLSALSKWASGGAAATKSTEHAAAEARARQTDVHRDGVVWFLRQRLEQCCRTQQDMMETRLTREMNKSRVFMPPTLADFVTSAKAGPSLGSRTGDPYEAAARQGLTEEQIHMFEEDNKDMMKHYESKLDKVRTAEKSLVEISELQSLLVNNLATQSTHIEQLVADSLSTTDNVGGGNKQLKKAAQRPSAARYTFFAASGLCAFLVLWDLLI
;
A
#
# COMPACT_ATOMS: atom_id res chain seq x y z
N MET A 1 -26.80 -35.42 0.28
CA MET A 1 -26.86 -34.25 -0.61
C MET A 1 -25.76 -33.29 -0.18
N ALA A 2 -24.71 -33.16 -0.99
CA ALA A 2 -23.57 -32.30 -0.66
C ALA A 2 -23.94 -30.84 -0.93
N HIS A 3 -24.22 -30.07 0.13
CA HIS A 3 -24.38 -28.63 0.02
C HIS A 3 -23.01 -28.02 -0.30
N ALA A 4 -22.91 -27.33 -1.44
CA ALA A 4 -21.75 -26.54 -1.79
C ALA A 4 -21.56 -25.45 -0.72
N ILE A 5 -20.50 -25.58 0.07
CA ILE A 5 -20.14 -24.62 1.11
C ILE A 5 -19.56 -23.39 0.42
N LEU A 6 -20.28 -22.27 0.47
CA LEU A 6 -19.75 -20.98 0.04
C LEU A 6 -18.61 -20.55 0.98
N PRO A 7 -17.53 -19.93 0.46
CA PRO A 7 -16.33 -19.55 1.23
C PRO A 7 -16.55 -18.50 2.33
N SER A 8 -17.80 -18.10 2.61
CA SER A 8 -18.18 -17.10 3.61
C SER A 8 -18.95 -17.66 4.82
N ALA A 9 -19.22 -18.97 4.88
CA ALA A 9 -19.91 -19.57 6.03
C ALA A 9 -18.92 -19.78 7.19
N ASP A 10 -19.27 -19.26 8.37
CA ASP A 10 -18.50 -19.51 9.60
C ASP A 10 -18.72 -20.96 10.04
N LEU A 11 -17.74 -21.82 9.75
CA LEU A 11 -17.74 -23.25 10.07
C LEU A 11 -17.21 -23.55 11.48
N THR A 12 -16.82 -22.52 12.25
CA THR A 12 -16.38 -22.63 13.63
C THR A 12 -17.33 -23.46 14.53
N PRO A 13 -18.67 -23.33 14.45
CA PRO A 13 -19.58 -24.14 15.28
C PRO A 13 -19.58 -25.63 14.92
N GLU A 14 -19.57 -26.00 13.62
CA GLU A 14 -19.48 -27.39 13.19
C GLU A 14 -18.13 -28.00 13.58
N PHE A 15 -17.04 -27.25 13.40
CA PHE A 15 -15.71 -27.67 13.82
C PHE A 15 -15.62 -27.88 15.35
N ASN A 16 -16.23 -26.99 16.13
CA ASN A 16 -16.28 -27.11 17.59
C ASN A 16 -17.13 -28.28 18.08
N ALA A 17 -18.19 -28.64 17.35
CA ALA A 17 -18.96 -29.85 17.64
C ALA A 17 -18.10 -31.11 17.44
N LEU A 18 -17.36 -31.19 16.33
CA LEU A 18 -16.44 -32.30 16.04
C LEU A 18 -15.28 -32.38 17.05
N LEU A 19 -14.73 -31.24 17.49
CA LEU A 19 -13.69 -31.20 18.53
C LEU A 19 -14.21 -31.74 19.86
N LYS A 20 -15.44 -31.38 20.23
CA LYS A 20 -16.09 -31.83 21.46
C LYS A 20 -16.34 -33.35 21.44
N GLU A 21 -16.76 -33.90 20.30
CA GLU A 21 -16.91 -35.35 20.11
C GLU A 21 -15.59 -36.12 20.29
N ARG A 22 -14.45 -35.48 19.98
CA ARG A 22 -13.12 -36.07 20.13
C ARG A 22 -12.45 -35.75 21.47
N GLY A 23 -13.17 -35.15 22.41
CA GLY A 23 -12.63 -34.77 23.73
C GLY A 23 -11.55 -33.67 23.67
N ALA A 24 -11.47 -32.94 22.56
CA ALA A 24 -10.54 -31.83 22.38
C ALA A 24 -11.20 -30.51 22.83
N PRO A 25 -10.43 -29.53 23.33
CA PRO A 25 -10.95 -28.21 23.66
C PRO A 25 -11.51 -27.53 22.40
N SER A 26 -12.64 -26.83 22.53
CA SER A 26 -13.22 -26.05 21.45
C SER A 26 -12.22 -25.01 20.93
N ALA A 27 -12.13 -24.85 19.62
CA ALA A 27 -11.38 -23.79 18.99
C ALA A 27 -11.94 -22.45 19.49
N ALA A 28 -11.06 -21.63 20.09
CA ALA A 28 -11.39 -20.26 20.40
C ALA A 28 -11.88 -19.60 19.10
N GLY A 29 -13.13 -19.14 19.09
CA GLY A 29 -13.66 -18.34 17.99
C GLY A 29 -12.77 -17.13 17.73
N ARG A 30 -13.01 -16.43 16.60
CA ARG A 30 -12.21 -15.27 16.15
C ARG A 30 -11.79 -14.40 17.34
N LYS A 31 -10.54 -14.56 17.78
CA LYS A 31 -10.02 -13.79 18.91
C LYS A 31 -10.11 -12.33 18.48
N SER A 32 -10.94 -11.54 19.16
CA SER A 32 -10.87 -10.09 19.04
C SER A 32 -9.48 -9.71 19.50
N VAL A 33 -8.60 -9.43 18.54
CA VAL A 33 -7.25 -9.00 18.85
C VAL A 33 -7.38 -7.63 19.49
N ASP A 34 -7.05 -7.55 20.77
CA ASP A 34 -7.15 -6.31 21.54
C ASP A 34 -6.04 -5.35 21.06
N ALA A 35 -6.43 -4.19 20.54
CA ALA A 35 -5.52 -3.23 19.91
C ALA A 35 -4.51 -2.64 20.91
N ASP A 36 -4.86 -2.62 22.20
CA ASP A 36 -3.98 -2.18 23.29
C ASP A 36 -3.02 -3.28 23.78
N ALA A 37 -3.31 -4.55 23.45
CA ALA A 37 -2.40 -5.69 23.72
C ALA A 37 -1.43 -5.96 22.55
N LEU A 38 -1.68 -5.34 21.40
CA LEU A 38 -0.81 -5.37 20.23
C LEU A 38 0.39 -4.44 20.46
N GLU A 39 1.60 -4.96 20.25
CA GLU A 39 2.85 -4.17 20.20
C GLU A 39 2.66 -2.81 19.54
N GLY A 40 3.38 -1.79 20.04
CA GLY A 40 3.28 -0.41 19.53
C GLY A 40 3.35 -0.28 18.00
N PHE A 41 4.12 -1.14 17.32
CA PHE A 41 4.16 -1.22 15.85
C PHE A 41 2.80 -1.55 15.23
N LEU A 42 2.13 -2.61 15.69
CA LEU A 42 0.87 -3.07 15.10
C LEU A 42 -0.26 -2.08 15.40
N SER A 43 -0.26 -1.48 16.59
CA SER A 43 -1.23 -0.43 16.94
C SER A 43 -1.12 0.79 16.00
N GLU A 44 0.10 1.29 15.77
CA GLU A 44 0.33 2.39 14.82
C GLU A 44 -0.01 1.97 13.37
N ALA A 45 0.31 0.74 12.96
CA ALA A 45 -0.08 0.22 11.65
C ALA A 45 -1.60 0.19 11.46
N TYR A 46 -2.37 -0.23 12.47
CA TYR A 46 -3.83 -0.20 12.44
C TYR A 46 -4.39 1.21 12.39
N ARG A 47 -3.79 2.14 13.15
CA ARG A 47 -4.15 3.56 13.12
C ARG A 47 -3.95 4.15 11.73
N ILE A 48 -2.78 3.96 11.12
CA ILE A 48 -2.49 4.37 9.74
C ILE A 48 -3.51 3.76 8.76
N ASN A 49 -3.77 2.46 8.87
CA ASN A 49 -4.73 1.75 8.01
C ASN A 49 -6.17 2.30 8.15
N SER A 50 -6.56 2.71 9.35
CA SER A 50 -7.87 3.33 9.60
C SER A 50 -7.98 4.69 8.90
N HIS A 51 -6.93 5.52 8.97
CA HIS A 51 -6.86 6.82 8.31
C HIS A 51 -6.85 6.67 6.79
N MET A 52 -6.10 5.71 6.23
CA MET A 52 -6.14 5.37 4.80
C MET A 52 -7.54 4.94 4.35
N SER A 53 -8.20 4.09 5.13
CA SER A 53 -9.54 3.59 4.78
C SER A 53 -10.59 4.70 4.82
N ARG A 54 -10.45 5.64 5.75
CA ARG A 54 -11.28 6.84 5.83
C ARG A 54 -11.06 7.75 4.63
N LEU A 55 -9.81 8.10 4.31
CA LEU A 55 -9.44 8.91 3.15
C LEU A 55 -9.98 8.29 1.85
N HIS A 56 -9.78 6.99 1.66
CA HIS A 56 -10.26 6.30 0.46
C HIS A 56 -11.79 6.36 0.32
N ARG A 57 -12.53 6.22 1.43
CA ARG A 57 -13.99 6.35 1.44
C ARG A 57 -14.42 7.78 1.12
N GLU A 58 -13.81 8.77 1.77
CA GLU A 58 -14.10 10.18 1.53
C GLU A 58 -13.84 10.58 0.07
N LEU A 59 -12.71 10.17 -0.52
CA LEU A 59 -12.42 10.39 -1.95
C LEU A 59 -13.45 9.73 -2.85
N ARG A 60 -13.89 8.50 -2.53
CA ARG A 60 -14.90 7.79 -3.32
C ARG A 60 -16.26 8.46 -3.28
N ASP A 61 -16.68 8.91 -2.10
CA ASP A 61 -17.97 9.56 -1.89
C ASP A 61 -18.00 10.95 -2.56
N VAL A 62 -16.89 11.68 -2.49
CA VAL A 62 -16.74 13.00 -3.11
C VAL A 62 -16.53 12.92 -4.62
N ARG A 63 -16.01 11.81 -5.17
CA ARG A 63 -15.69 11.65 -6.60
C ARG A 63 -16.81 12.08 -7.54
N GLN A 64 -18.05 11.65 -7.28
CA GLN A 64 -19.17 12.00 -8.15
C GLN A 64 -19.50 13.49 -8.10
N ALA A 65 -19.52 14.08 -6.90
CA ALA A 65 -19.79 15.51 -6.71
C ALA A 65 -18.65 16.40 -7.26
N TYR A 66 -17.41 15.94 -7.13
CA TYR A 66 -16.20 16.61 -7.62
C TYR A 66 -16.11 16.61 -9.15
N LEU A 67 -16.42 15.47 -9.78
CA LEU A 67 -16.40 15.33 -11.24
C LEU A 67 -17.69 15.86 -11.90
N SER A 68 -18.71 16.26 -11.15
CA SER A 68 -19.92 16.83 -11.75
C SER A 68 -19.63 18.23 -12.30
N THR A 69 -19.75 18.40 -13.61
CA THR A 69 -19.66 19.70 -14.30
C THR A 69 -21.03 20.36 -14.48
N ALA A 70 -22.10 19.76 -13.95
CA ALA A 70 -23.44 20.30 -14.06
C ALA A 70 -23.50 21.66 -13.33
N GLN A 71 -23.81 22.74 -14.06
CA GLN A 71 -24.09 24.01 -13.40
C GLN A 71 -25.24 23.80 -12.41
N PRO A 72 -25.16 24.34 -11.17
CA PRO A 72 -26.27 24.29 -10.26
C PRO A 72 -27.42 25.06 -10.93
N ARG A 73 -28.40 24.35 -11.49
CA ARG A 73 -29.64 24.98 -11.92
C ARG A 73 -30.18 25.64 -10.66
N ARG A 74 -30.29 26.98 -10.66
CA ARG A 74 -31.00 27.72 -9.61
C ARG A 74 -32.47 27.28 -9.66
N SER A 75 -32.77 26.16 -9.02
CA SER A 75 -34.13 25.71 -8.79
C SER A 75 -34.66 26.55 -7.64
N LEU A 76 -35.47 27.56 -7.96
CA LEU A 76 -36.40 28.19 -7.03
C LEU A 76 -37.45 27.12 -6.66
N GLY A 77 -37.10 26.19 -5.77
CA GLY A 77 -37.98 25.07 -5.46
C GLY A 77 -37.29 24.01 -4.63
N ARG A 78 -37.60 24.02 -3.33
CA ARG A 78 -37.57 22.93 -2.33
C ARG A 78 -36.57 21.80 -2.63
N SER A 79 -35.40 21.87 -2.01
CA SER A 79 -34.42 20.77 -1.98
C SER A 79 -35.09 19.47 -1.51
N ALA A 80 -35.20 18.49 -2.40
CA ALA A 80 -35.56 17.12 -2.04
C ALA A 80 -34.34 16.44 -1.38
N PRO A 81 -34.54 15.60 -0.35
CA PRO A 81 -33.44 14.87 0.28
C PRO A 81 -32.89 13.84 -0.71
N GLY A 82 -31.62 13.99 -1.11
CA GLY A 82 -30.92 13.05 -1.99
C GLY A 82 -30.42 13.59 -3.34
N GLN A 83 -30.51 14.90 -3.61
CA GLN A 83 -29.88 15.43 -4.83
C GLN A 83 -28.35 15.52 -4.70
N PRO A 84 -27.59 15.13 -5.74
CA PRO A 84 -26.13 15.23 -5.76
C PRO A 84 -25.73 16.71 -5.71
N ARG A 85 -25.26 17.15 -4.55
CA ARG A 85 -24.75 18.51 -4.33
C ARG A 85 -23.52 18.71 -5.21
N VAL A 86 -23.62 19.62 -6.17
CA VAL A 86 -22.48 20.03 -7.00
C VAL A 86 -21.52 20.83 -6.13
N LEU A 87 -20.26 20.41 -6.07
CA LEU A 87 -19.23 21.15 -5.34
C LEU A 87 -18.81 22.38 -6.14
N THR A 88 -18.67 23.50 -5.44
CA THR A 88 -18.08 24.73 -5.97
C THR A 88 -16.59 24.55 -6.27
N ASP A 89 -16.00 25.40 -7.12
CA ASP A 89 -14.57 25.34 -7.43
C ASP A 89 -13.69 25.43 -6.17
N ARG A 90 -14.13 26.21 -5.17
CA ARG A 90 -13.41 26.34 -3.90
C ARG A 90 -13.52 25.10 -3.02
N GLU A 91 -14.71 24.51 -2.89
CA GLU A 91 -14.90 23.25 -2.16
C GLU A 91 -14.06 22.12 -2.80
N ARG A 92 -13.91 22.10 -4.13
CA ARG A 92 -13.04 21.14 -4.84
C ARG A 92 -11.56 21.32 -4.50
N GLU A 93 -11.10 22.57 -4.46
CA GLU A 93 -9.71 22.89 -4.11
C GLU A 93 -9.40 22.56 -2.64
N GLU A 94 -10.36 22.76 -1.73
CA GLU A 94 -10.27 22.34 -0.34
C GLU A 94 -10.17 20.81 -0.20
N VAL A 95 -10.95 20.06 -0.99
CA VAL A 95 -10.84 18.59 -1.05
C VAL A 95 -9.46 18.16 -1.54
N ASP A 96 -8.96 18.78 -2.61
CA ASP A 96 -7.63 18.45 -3.16
C ASP A 96 -6.50 18.78 -2.16
N ALA A 97 -6.60 19.91 -1.46
CA ALA A 97 -5.63 20.32 -0.45
C ALA A 97 -5.64 19.36 0.76
N ASN A 98 -6.82 19.02 1.27
CA ASN A 98 -6.97 18.08 2.38
C ASN A 98 -6.47 16.68 2.02
N ALA A 99 -6.86 16.16 0.85
CA ALA A 99 -6.39 14.85 0.38
C ALA A 99 -4.86 14.79 0.27
N LYS A 100 -4.21 15.84 -0.26
CA LYS A 100 -2.74 15.91 -0.30
C LYS A 100 -2.12 15.91 1.09
N GLN A 101 -2.67 16.71 2.00
CA GLN A 101 -2.18 16.78 3.36
C GLN A 101 -2.25 15.39 4.01
N MET A 102 -3.41 14.73 3.93
CA MET A 102 -3.58 13.37 4.46
C MET A 102 -2.61 12.37 3.81
N ILE A 103 -2.39 12.43 2.50
CA ILE A 103 -1.43 11.53 1.83
C ILE A 103 0.00 11.76 2.30
N ARG A 104 0.43 13.03 2.45
CA ARG A 104 1.76 13.36 2.96
C ARG A 104 1.93 12.90 4.41
N GLU A 105 0.94 13.12 5.26
CA GLU A 105 0.92 12.65 6.65
C GLU A 105 0.98 11.12 6.73
N LEU A 106 0.18 10.42 5.91
CA LEU A 106 0.20 8.96 5.83
C LEU A 106 1.55 8.42 5.33
N ASN A 107 2.15 9.06 4.32
CA ASN A 107 3.48 8.69 3.84
C ASN A 107 4.55 8.88 4.93
N ALA A 108 4.52 10.02 5.64
CA ALA A 108 5.41 10.28 6.77
C ALA A 108 5.21 9.23 7.89
N GLY A 109 3.96 8.88 8.21
CA GLY A 109 3.65 7.84 9.19
C GLY A 109 4.19 6.47 8.81
N ILE A 110 4.05 6.07 7.54
CA ILE A 110 4.60 4.80 7.03
C ILE A 110 6.13 4.81 7.06
N ARG A 111 6.78 5.93 6.74
CA ARG A 111 8.24 6.06 6.80
C ARG A 111 8.75 5.95 8.24
N ALA A 112 8.13 6.67 9.17
CA ALA A 112 8.46 6.57 10.58
C ALA A 112 8.29 5.14 11.11
N LEU A 113 7.24 4.44 10.66
CA LEU A 113 7.00 3.04 11.01
C LEU A 113 8.09 2.10 10.46
N ASP A 114 8.53 2.31 9.22
CA ASP A 114 9.61 1.54 8.59
C ASP A 114 10.98 1.80 9.25
N GLU A 115 11.29 3.08 9.54
CA GLU A 115 12.50 3.47 10.26
C GLU A 115 12.55 2.87 11.68
N ALA A 116 11.42 2.86 12.39
CA ALA A 116 11.33 2.22 13.71
C ALA A 116 11.60 0.71 13.65
N GLU A 117 11.12 0.02 12.60
CA GLU A 117 11.42 -1.40 12.39
C GLU A 117 12.87 -1.65 12.01
N GLN A 118 13.48 -0.79 11.19
CA GLN A 118 14.90 -0.90 10.86
C GLN A 118 15.78 -0.75 12.12
N LEU A 119 15.49 0.23 12.98
CA LEU A 119 16.18 0.39 14.26
C LEU A 119 16.01 -0.84 15.16
N ARG A 120 14.79 -1.39 15.25
CA ARG A 120 14.54 -2.63 16.00
C ARG A 120 15.39 -3.79 15.45
N ARG A 121 15.41 -4.00 14.13
CA ARG A 121 16.23 -5.03 13.49
C ARG A 121 17.70 -4.89 13.82
N GLU A 122 18.23 -3.68 13.72
CA GLU A 122 19.63 -3.40 14.04
C GLU A 122 19.94 -3.68 15.51
N THR A 123 19.09 -3.22 16.43
CA THR A 123 19.26 -3.49 17.87
C THR A 123 19.18 -4.97 18.18
N GLU A 124 18.25 -5.71 17.58
CA GLU A 124 18.14 -7.15 17.75
C GLU A 124 19.35 -7.89 17.20
N MET A 125 19.87 -7.51 16.03
CA MET A 125 21.09 -8.09 15.49
C MET A 125 22.29 -7.85 16.41
N VAL A 126 22.44 -6.65 16.97
CA VAL A 126 23.52 -6.31 17.91
C VAL A 126 23.37 -7.08 19.22
N VAL A 127 22.15 -7.17 19.77
CA VAL A 127 21.85 -7.90 21.00
C VAL A 127 22.08 -9.40 20.81
N MET A 128 21.64 -9.98 19.70
CA MET A 128 21.90 -11.39 19.36
C MET A 128 23.39 -11.63 19.18
N ARG A 129 24.10 -10.74 18.48
CA ARG A 129 25.57 -10.83 18.36
C ARG A 129 26.23 -10.79 19.74
N GLY A 130 25.84 -9.88 20.63
CA GLY A 130 26.41 -9.79 21.98
C GLY A 130 26.13 -11.03 22.85
N LYS A 131 24.87 -11.49 22.90
CA LYS A 131 24.43 -12.64 23.71
C LYS A 131 25.12 -13.94 23.31
N PHE A 132 25.34 -14.14 22.01
CA PHE A 132 25.80 -15.42 21.49
C PHE A 132 27.26 -15.41 20.97
N ALA A 133 27.88 -14.24 20.86
CA ALA A 133 29.33 -14.10 20.69
C ALA A 133 30.09 -13.86 22.02
N GLY A 134 29.40 -13.63 23.14
CA GLY A 134 30.02 -13.53 24.47
C GLY A 134 30.86 -14.76 24.83
N GLY A 135 32.10 -14.54 25.26
CA GLY A 135 33.22 -15.50 25.32
C GLY A 135 33.02 -16.84 26.04
N LEU A 136 31.93 -17.03 26.79
CA LEU A 136 31.55 -18.33 27.38
C LEU A 136 31.04 -19.32 26.32
N SER A 137 30.42 -18.84 25.24
CA SER A 137 29.91 -19.66 24.14
C SER A 137 31.02 -20.22 23.25
N ALA A 138 32.18 -19.56 23.21
CA ALA A 138 33.34 -20.01 22.43
C ALA A 138 34.10 -21.13 23.17
N LEU A 139 34.19 -21.04 24.50
CA LEU A 139 34.81 -22.06 25.34
C LEU A 139 33.97 -23.34 25.44
N SER A 140 32.64 -23.23 25.49
CA SER A 140 31.76 -24.42 25.46
C SER A 140 31.78 -25.15 24.10
N LYS A 141 31.98 -24.43 22.99
CA LYS A 141 32.15 -25.01 21.63
C LYS A 141 33.46 -25.78 21.47
N TRP A 142 34.54 -25.35 22.12
CA TRP A 142 35.82 -26.07 22.10
C TRP A 142 35.76 -27.34 22.96
N ALA A 143 35.12 -27.27 24.13
CA ALA A 143 35.02 -28.40 25.07
C ALA A 143 34.13 -29.56 24.56
N SER A 144 33.19 -29.31 23.64
CA SER A 144 32.31 -30.34 23.10
C SER A 144 32.86 -31.08 21.86
N GLY A 145 34.12 -30.84 21.47
CA GLY A 145 34.81 -31.62 20.43
C GLY A 145 34.22 -31.53 19.01
N GLY A 146 33.41 -30.51 18.72
CA GLY A 146 32.71 -30.36 17.44
C GLY A 146 33.44 -29.44 16.47
N ALA A 147 33.76 -29.95 15.28
CA ALA A 147 34.18 -29.16 14.14
C ALA A 147 33.18 -28.01 13.86
N ALA A 148 33.73 -26.90 13.35
CA ALA A 148 33.05 -25.63 13.12
C ALA A 148 31.61 -25.73 12.57
N ALA A 149 30.74 -24.85 13.09
CA ALA A 149 29.47 -24.40 12.48
C ALA A 149 28.12 -25.06 12.89
N THR A 150 27.95 -25.57 14.10
CA THR A 150 26.58 -25.75 14.64
C THR A 150 26.23 -24.56 15.55
N LYS A 151 25.42 -23.62 15.02
CA LYS A 151 24.70 -22.62 15.85
C LYS A 151 23.98 -23.37 16.98
N SER A 152 24.01 -22.85 18.22
CA SER A 152 23.26 -23.50 19.30
C SER A 152 21.77 -23.58 18.92
N THR A 153 21.11 -24.68 19.27
CA THR A 153 19.69 -24.90 18.92
C THR A 153 18.79 -23.78 19.42
N GLU A 154 19.13 -23.20 20.58
CA GLU A 154 18.48 -22.04 21.17
C GLU A 154 18.71 -20.75 20.35
N HIS A 155 19.93 -20.50 19.86
CA HIS A 155 20.23 -19.38 18.96
C HIS A 155 19.46 -19.51 17.64
N ALA A 156 19.45 -20.70 17.05
CA ALA A 156 18.74 -20.94 15.79
C ALA A 156 17.22 -20.75 15.94
N ALA A 157 16.64 -21.18 17.06
CA ALA A 157 15.22 -20.98 17.35
C ALA A 157 14.87 -19.51 17.59
N ALA A 158 15.73 -18.76 18.30
CA ALA A 158 15.54 -17.33 18.52
C ALA A 158 15.66 -16.51 17.23
N GLU A 159 16.66 -16.83 16.40
CA GLU A 159 16.87 -16.22 15.08
C GLU A 159 15.70 -16.52 14.13
N ALA A 160 15.17 -17.75 14.13
CA ALA A 160 14.02 -18.10 13.30
C ALA A 160 12.74 -17.35 13.71
N ARG A 161 12.48 -17.17 15.02
CA ARG A 161 11.34 -16.37 15.49
C ARG A 161 11.47 -14.90 15.11
N ALA A 162 12.66 -14.31 15.27
CA ALA A 162 12.94 -12.94 14.87
C ALA A 162 12.72 -12.72 13.36
N ARG A 163 13.22 -13.64 12.53
CA ARG A 163 12.97 -13.62 11.07
C ARG A 163 11.48 -13.70 10.74
N GLN A 164 10.72 -14.56 11.42
CA GLN A 164 9.29 -14.67 11.18
C GLN A 164 8.55 -13.36 11.51
N THR A 165 8.94 -12.68 12.60
CA THR A 165 8.41 -11.36 12.92
C THR A 165 8.82 -10.30 11.90
N ASP A 166 10.06 -10.37 11.38
CA ASP A 166 10.53 -9.46 10.34
C ASP A 166 9.73 -9.60 9.05
N VAL A 167 9.55 -10.82 8.55
CA VAL A 167 8.74 -11.08 7.34
C VAL A 167 7.31 -10.58 7.52
N HIS A 168 6.71 -10.79 8.71
CA HIS A 168 5.36 -10.31 8.97
C HIS A 168 5.27 -8.79 8.93
N ARG A 169 6.19 -8.08 9.61
CA ARG A 169 6.17 -6.62 9.68
C ARG A 169 6.53 -5.95 8.36
N ASP A 170 7.45 -6.54 7.58
CA ASP A 170 7.71 -6.10 6.19
C ASP A 170 6.46 -6.24 5.32
N GLY A 171 5.74 -7.35 5.45
CA GLY A 171 4.46 -7.55 4.77
C GLY A 171 3.41 -6.49 5.15
N VAL A 172 3.37 -6.08 6.42
CA VAL A 172 2.47 -5.00 6.89
C VAL A 172 2.85 -3.65 6.29
N VAL A 173 4.13 -3.25 6.33
CA VAL A 173 4.60 -1.99 5.74
C VAL A 173 4.34 -1.96 4.23
N TRP A 174 4.63 -3.07 3.53
CA TRP A 174 4.36 -3.21 2.10
C TRP A 174 2.86 -3.07 1.81
N PHE A 175 2.00 -3.72 2.58
CA PHE A 175 0.55 -3.61 2.42
C PHE A 175 0.06 -2.17 2.61
N LEU A 176 0.55 -1.45 3.63
CA LEU A 176 0.21 -0.05 3.86
C LEU A 176 0.65 0.85 2.69
N ARG A 177 1.87 0.64 2.17
CA ARG A 177 2.37 1.38 0.99
C ARG A 177 1.52 1.11 -0.24
N GLN A 178 1.16 -0.15 -0.48
CA GLN A 178 0.31 -0.55 -1.59
C GLN A 178 -1.08 0.09 -1.50
N ARG A 179 -1.66 0.17 -0.30
CA ARG A 179 -2.94 0.86 -0.08
C ARG A 179 -2.84 2.38 -0.26
N LEU A 180 -1.74 3.00 0.19
CA LEU A 180 -1.51 4.43 -0.03
C LEU A 180 -1.41 4.73 -1.52
N GLU A 181 -0.69 3.89 -2.26
CA GLU A 181 -0.51 4.01 -3.70
C GLU A 181 -1.84 3.98 -4.46
N GLN A 182 -2.75 3.08 -4.07
CA GLN A 182 -4.12 3.05 -4.61
C GLN A 182 -4.88 4.35 -4.33
N CYS A 183 -4.73 4.93 -3.13
CA CYS A 183 -5.37 6.20 -2.80
C CYS A 183 -4.80 7.36 -3.65
N CYS A 184 -3.47 7.41 -3.80
CA CYS A 184 -2.80 8.38 -4.67
C CYS A 184 -3.30 8.28 -6.11
N ARG A 185 -3.40 7.06 -6.67
CA ARG A 185 -3.98 6.84 -8.00
C ARG A 185 -5.39 7.40 -8.11
N THR A 186 -6.26 7.09 -7.16
CA THR A 186 -7.65 7.59 -7.21
C THR A 186 -7.75 9.11 -7.17
N GLN A 187 -6.88 9.78 -6.40
CA GLN A 187 -6.84 11.25 -6.39
C GLN A 187 -6.29 11.79 -7.71
N GLN A 188 -5.21 11.21 -8.22
CA GLN A 188 -4.60 11.63 -9.48
C GLN A 188 -5.58 11.50 -10.64
N ASP A 189 -6.29 10.38 -10.76
CA ASP A 189 -7.33 10.17 -11.79
C ASP A 189 -8.40 11.28 -11.76
N MET A 190 -8.81 11.68 -10.55
CA MET A 190 -9.80 12.76 -10.34
C MET A 190 -9.24 14.11 -10.81
N MET A 191 -8.00 14.43 -10.44
CA MET A 191 -7.32 15.66 -10.80
C MET A 191 -7.01 15.76 -12.29
N GLU A 192 -6.53 14.67 -12.91
CA GLU A 192 -6.31 14.55 -14.35
C GLU A 192 -7.59 14.82 -15.11
N THR A 193 -8.67 14.12 -14.74
CA THR A 193 -9.98 14.31 -15.37
C THR A 193 -10.45 15.77 -15.28
N ARG A 194 -10.21 16.44 -14.15
CA ARG A 194 -10.55 17.86 -13.98
C ARG A 194 -9.68 18.76 -14.86
N LEU A 195 -8.37 18.54 -14.86
CA LEU A 195 -7.41 19.33 -15.63
C LEU A 195 -7.70 19.21 -17.13
N THR A 196 -7.92 18.00 -17.63
CA THR A 196 -8.28 17.78 -19.05
C THR A 196 -9.57 18.49 -19.40
N ARG A 197 -10.57 18.53 -18.50
CA ARG A 197 -11.83 19.25 -18.74
C ARG A 197 -11.67 20.76 -18.74
N GLU A 198 -10.90 21.33 -17.81
CA GLU A 198 -10.62 22.77 -17.82
C GLU A 198 -9.79 23.16 -19.05
N MET A 199 -8.83 22.33 -19.46
CA MET A 199 -8.03 22.56 -20.68
C MET A 199 -8.87 22.45 -21.97
N ASN A 200 -9.80 21.50 -22.03
CA ASN A 200 -10.75 21.42 -23.14
C ASN A 200 -11.70 22.62 -23.16
N LYS A 201 -12.13 23.10 -21.99
CA LYS A 201 -12.99 24.28 -21.88
C LYS A 201 -12.27 25.57 -22.27
N SER A 202 -11.00 25.75 -21.87
CA SER A 202 -10.20 26.90 -22.30
C SER A 202 -9.94 26.88 -23.81
N ARG A 203 -9.73 25.70 -24.39
CA ARG A 203 -9.59 25.52 -25.84
C ARG A 203 -10.85 25.91 -26.62
N VAL A 204 -12.03 25.64 -26.08
CA VAL A 204 -13.32 26.02 -26.72
C VAL A 204 -13.63 27.51 -26.57
N PHE A 205 -13.15 28.13 -25.48
CA PHE A 205 -13.41 29.55 -25.24
C PHE A 205 -12.50 30.45 -26.09
N MET A 206 -11.27 30.00 -26.40
CA MET A 206 -10.34 30.70 -27.28
C MET A 206 -11.03 31.07 -28.61
N PRO A 207 -11.03 32.36 -29.00
CA PRO A 207 -11.60 32.76 -30.28
C PRO A 207 -10.91 31.99 -31.41
N PRO A 208 -11.66 31.47 -32.40
CA PRO A 208 -11.09 30.72 -33.50
C PRO A 208 -9.99 31.55 -34.13
N THR A 209 -8.83 30.94 -34.30
CA THR A 209 -7.73 31.62 -35.00
C THR A 209 -8.15 31.87 -36.45
N LEU A 210 -7.53 32.84 -37.13
CA LEU A 210 -7.77 33.04 -38.57
C LEU A 210 -7.57 31.75 -39.39
N ALA A 211 -6.70 30.84 -38.92
CA ALA A 211 -6.53 29.51 -39.50
C ALA A 211 -7.77 28.61 -39.32
N ASP A 212 -8.40 28.59 -38.14
CA ASP A 212 -9.64 27.85 -37.89
C ASP A 212 -10.81 28.40 -38.72
N PHE A 213 -10.86 29.73 -38.90
CA PHE A 213 -11.87 30.36 -39.75
C PHE A 213 -11.70 29.98 -41.23
N VAL A 214 -10.47 29.96 -41.75
CA VAL A 214 -10.16 29.57 -43.14
C VAL A 214 -10.44 28.08 -43.38
N THR A 215 -10.20 27.21 -42.40
CA THR A 215 -10.53 25.78 -42.51
C THR A 215 -12.03 25.51 -42.44
N SER A 216 -12.76 26.21 -41.57
CA SER A 216 -14.22 26.10 -41.46
C SER A 216 -14.94 26.68 -42.69
N ALA A 217 -14.42 27.76 -43.28
CA ALA A 217 -14.94 28.35 -44.53
C ALA A 217 -14.76 27.42 -45.74
N LYS A 218 -13.82 26.46 -45.67
CA LYS A 218 -13.55 25.49 -46.74
C LYS A 218 -14.37 24.18 -46.60
N ALA A 219 -15.05 23.98 -45.47
CA ALA A 219 -15.77 22.74 -45.13
C ALA A 219 -17.30 22.84 -45.10
N GLY A 220 -17.88 24.03 -45.37
CA GLY A 220 -19.34 24.22 -45.48
C GLY A 220 -19.85 24.03 -46.92
N PRO A 221 -21.04 23.44 -47.14
CA PRO A 221 -21.61 23.31 -48.48
C PRO A 221 -21.96 24.71 -49.02
N SER A 222 -21.56 24.98 -50.27
CA SER A 222 -21.92 26.19 -51.00
C SER A 222 -23.44 26.31 -51.11
N LEU A 223 -24.08 27.05 -50.19
CA LEU A 223 -25.48 27.44 -50.34
C LEU A 223 -25.51 28.72 -51.18
N GLY A 224 -26.22 28.61 -52.30
CA GLY A 224 -26.19 29.55 -53.40
C GLY A 224 -26.44 31.01 -53.01
N SER A 225 -25.66 31.86 -53.65
CA SER A 225 -25.97 33.27 -53.88
C SER A 225 -27.41 33.41 -54.37
N ARG A 226 -28.27 33.97 -53.53
CA ARG A 226 -29.54 34.55 -53.96
C ARG A 226 -30.10 35.48 -52.89
N THR A 227 -30.46 36.67 -53.37
CA THR A 227 -31.27 37.74 -52.75
C THR A 227 -30.60 38.56 -51.64
N GLY A 228 -30.56 39.88 -51.86
CA GLY A 228 -29.95 40.87 -50.99
C GLY A 228 -30.57 40.88 -49.60
N ASP A 229 -29.73 40.62 -48.61
CA ASP A 229 -30.07 40.68 -47.19
C ASP A 229 -29.91 42.12 -46.66
N PRO A 230 -30.85 42.61 -45.84
CA PRO A 230 -30.72 43.89 -45.11
C PRO A 230 -29.51 43.95 -44.15
N TYR A 231 -28.80 42.85 -43.97
CA TYR A 231 -27.65 42.72 -43.08
C TYR A 231 -26.43 43.52 -43.53
N GLU A 232 -26.28 43.77 -44.84
CA GLU A 232 -25.16 44.54 -45.38
C GLU A 232 -25.30 46.06 -45.15
N ALA A 233 -26.53 46.53 -44.89
CA ALA A 233 -26.79 47.92 -44.49
C ALA A 233 -26.51 48.16 -42.98
N ALA A 234 -26.74 47.16 -42.13
CA ALA A 234 -26.38 47.21 -40.71
C ALA A 234 -24.86 47.15 -40.49
N ALA A 235 -24.13 46.44 -41.35
CA ALA A 235 -22.66 46.40 -41.32
C ALA A 235 -21.97 47.72 -41.73
N ARG A 236 -22.71 48.66 -42.36
CA ARG A 236 -22.21 50.00 -42.75
C ARG A 236 -22.52 51.09 -41.73
N GLN A 237 -23.39 50.84 -40.76
CA GLN A 237 -23.53 51.68 -39.59
C GLN A 237 -22.42 51.28 -38.62
N GLY A 238 -21.33 52.05 -38.60
CA GLY A 238 -20.23 51.83 -37.66
C GLY A 238 -20.77 51.68 -36.23
N LEU A 239 -20.13 50.80 -35.46
CA LEU A 239 -20.44 50.58 -34.04
C LEU A 239 -20.57 51.94 -33.34
N THR A 240 -21.63 52.13 -32.57
CA THR A 240 -21.77 53.33 -31.73
C THR A 240 -20.62 53.39 -30.74
N GLU A 241 -20.17 54.59 -30.38
CA GLU A 241 -19.03 54.79 -29.47
C GLU A 241 -19.24 54.09 -28.11
N GLU A 242 -20.48 54.01 -27.64
CA GLU A 242 -20.89 53.21 -26.46
C GLU A 242 -20.72 51.69 -26.67
N GLN A 243 -21.05 51.15 -27.85
CA GLN A 243 -20.82 49.74 -28.17
C GLN A 243 -19.33 49.40 -28.25
N ILE A 244 -18.50 50.31 -28.79
CA ILE A 244 -17.04 50.14 -28.82
C ILE A 244 -16.49 50.09 -27.40
N HIS A 245 -16.90 51.02 -26.53
CA HIS A 245 -16.48 51.02 -25.13
C HIS A 245 -16.91 49.74 -24.40
N MET A 246 -18.15 49.27 -24.61
CA MET A 246 -18.64 48.02 -24.03
C MET A 246 -17.85 46.80 -24.56
N PHE A 247 -17.52 46.76 -25.86
CA PHE A 247 -16.66 45.72 -26.41
C PHE A 247 -15.24 45.74 -25.82
N GLU A 248 -14.66 46.92 -25.61
CA GLU A 248 -13.36 47.05 -24.97
C GLU A 248 -13.38 46.59 -23.50
N GLU A 249 -14.45 46.91 -22.78
CA GLU A 249 -14.67 46.47 -21.40
C GLU A 249 -14.87 44.95 -21.31
N ASP A 250 -15.73 44.39 -22.17
CA ASP A 250 -15.96 42.95 -22.27
C ASP A 250 -14.67 42.20 -22.64
N ASN A 251 -13.88 42.72 -23.56
CA ASN A 251 -12.62 42.11 -23.96
C ASN A 251 -11.58 42.14 -22.81
N LYS A 252 -11.53 43.23 -22.04
CA LYS A 252 -10.71 43.32 -20.82
C LYS A 252 -11.17 42.33 -19.75
N ASP A 253 -12.49 42.17 -19.55
CA ASP A 253 -13.03 41.20 -18.59
C ASP A 253 -12.74 39.75 -19.03
N MET A 254 -12.91 39.46 -20.33
CA MET A 254 -12.54 38.17 -20.90
C MET A 254 -11.06 37.85 -20.68
N MET A 255 -10.16 38.79 -20.97
CA MET A 255 -8.72 38.61 -20.73
C MET A 255 -8.40 38.33 -19.26
N LYS A 256 -9.00 39.07 -18.31
CA LYS A 256 -8.84 38.79 -16.87
C LYS A 256 -9.35 37.42 -16.48
N HIS A 257 -10.50 37.00 -17.02
CA HIS A 257 -11.03 35.66 -16.77
C HIS A 257 -10.12 34.57 -17.35
N TYR A 258 -9.53 34.79 -18.53
CA TYR A 258 -8.53 33.88 -19.11
C TYR A 258 -7.29 33.76 -18.23
N GLU A 259 -6.71 34.88 -17.80
CA GLU A 259 -5.55 34.90 -16.91
C GLU A 259 -5.83 34.11 -15.63
N SER A 260 -6.96 34.38 -14.97
CA SER A 260 -7.38 33.64 -13.76
C SER A 260 -7.57 32.13 -14.02
N LYS A 261 -8.07 31.75 -15.20
CA LYS A 261 -8.21 30.34 -15.58
C LYS A 261 -6.85 29.68 -15.83
N LEU A 262 -5.91 30.38 -16.46
CA LEU A 262 -4.55 29.88 -16.67
C LEU A 262 -3.81 29.68 -15.35
N ASP A 263 -3.95 30.60 -14.39
CA ASP A 263 -3.34 30.45 -13.07
C ASP A 263 -3.87 29.23 -12.31
N LYS A 264 -5.17 28.95 -12.42
CA LYS A 264 -5.80 27.75 -11.85
C LYS A 264 -5.28 26.47 -12.51
N VAL A 265 -5.15 26.46 -13.83
CA VAL A 265 -4.59 25.33 -14.59
C VAL A 265 -3.14 25.08 -14.18
N ARG A 266 -2.31 26.11 -14.15
CA ARG A 266 -0.89 26.02 -13.71
C ARG A 266 -0.76 25.51 -12.28
N THR A 267 -1.63 25.94 -11.38
CA THR A 267 -1.64 25.47 -9.98
C THR A 267 -2.04 24.00 -9.90
N ALA A 268 -3.05 23.58 -10.67
CA ALA A 268 -3.47 22.18 -10.76
C ALA A 268 -2.38 21.30 -11.40
N GLU A 269 -1.69 21.77 -12.43
CA GLU A 269 -0.55 21.08 -13.06
C GLU A 269 0.59 20.87 -12.06
N LYS A 270 1.03 21.93 -11.36
CA LYS A 270 2.08 21.83 -10.34
C LYS A 270 1.72 20.80 -9.28
N SER A 271 0.48 20.82 -8.82
CA SER A 271 -0.02 19.85 -7.86
C SER A 271 -0.02 18.42 -8.40
N LEU A 272 -0.39 18.23 -9.66
CA LEU A 272 -0.47 16.91 -10.28
C LEU A 272 0.93 16.33 -10.48
N VAL A 273 1.90 17.17 -10.84
CA VAL A 273 3.32 16.79 -10.90
C VAL A 273 3.81 16.32 -9.53
N GLU A 274 3.52 17.06 -8.46
CA GLU A 274 3.93 16.66 -7.11
C GLU A 274 3.34 15.32 -6.67
N ILE A 275 2.05 15.07 -6.96
CA ILE A 275 1.40 13.79 -6.64
C ILE A 275 2.01 12.66 -7.49
N SER A 276 2.29 12.91 -8.76
CA SER A 276 2.94 11.96 -9.67
C SER A 276 4.35 11.61 -9.20
N GLU A 277 5.12 12.60 -8.70
CA GLU A 277 6.42 12.37 -8.07
C GLU A 277 6.29 11.47 -6.83
N LEU A 278 5.35 11.79 -5.92
CA LEU A 278 5.07 10.96 -4.75
C LEU A 278 4.64 9.54 -5.12
N GLN A 279 3.80 9.39 -6.14
CA GLN A 279 3.35 8.09 -6.64
C GLN A 279 4.53 7.30 -7.22
N SER A 280 5.35 7.93 -8.07
CA SER A 280 6.53 7.30 -8.66
C SER A 280 7.49 6.81 -7.59
N LEU A 281 7.74 7.62 -6.55
CA LEU A 281 8.53 7.19 -5.39
C LEU A 281 7.89 5.99 -4.67
N LEU A 282 6.57 5.99 -4.45
CA LEU A 282 5.88 4.86 -3.82
C LEU A 282 5.95 3.58 -4.66
N VAL A 283 5.72 3.67 -5.96
CA VAL A 283 5.78 2.53 -6.90
C VAL A 283 7.20 1.96 -6.98
N ASN A 284 8.22 2.81 -7.05
CA ASN A 284 9.61 2.37 -7.04
C ASN A 284 9.96 1.65 -5.72
N ASN A 285 9.56 2.22 -4.58
CA ASN A 285 9.77 1.58 -3.27
C ASN A 285 9.02 0.25 -3.16
N LEU A 286 7.79 0.16 -3.69
CA LEU A 286 7.01 -1.08 -3.70
C LEU A 286 7.67 -2.16 -4.57
N ALA A 287 8.23 -1.80 -5.72
CA ALA A 287 8.95 -2.72 -6.58
C ALA A 287 10.21 -3.27 -5.88
N THR A 288 11.01 -2.39 -5.26
CA THR A 288 12.18 -2.80 -4.49
C THR A 288 11.80 -3.64 -3.27
N GLN A 289 10.71 -3.33 -2.57
CA GLN A 289 10.27 -4.10 -1.42
C GLN A 289 9.62 -5.44 -1.80
N SER A 290 8.94 -5.55 -2.93
CA SER A 290 8.34 -6.81 -3.40
C SER A 290 9.41 -7.87 -3.58
N THR A 291 10.51 -7.53 -4.26
CA THR A 291 11.61 -8.46 -4.50
C THR A 291 12.28 -8.90 -3.19
N HIS A 292 12.46 -7.97 -2.25
CA HIS A 292 13.00 -8.30 -0.92
C HIS A 292 12.06 -9.20 -0.10
N ILE A 293 10.75 -8.96 -0.13
CA ILE A 293 9.76 -9.78 0.57
C ILE A 293 9.69 -11.18 -0.05
N GLU A 294 9.74 -11.31 -1.37
CA GLU A 294 9.78 -12.60 -2.07
C GLU A 294 11.01 -13.42 -1.65
N GLN A 295 12.18 -12.76 -1.55
CA GLN A 295 13.40 -13.38 -1.03
C GLN A 295 13.24 -13.81 0.42
N LEU A 296 12.74 -12.94 1.30
CA LEU A 296 12.50 -13.27 2.72
C LEU A 296 11.51 -14.42 2.90
N VAL A 297 10.46 -14.48 2.09
CA VAL A 297 9.48 -15.57 2.11
C VAL A 297 10.14 -16.87 1.66
N ALA A 298 10.91 -16.87 0.57
CA ALA A 298 11.65 -18.05 0.11
C ALA A 298 12.67 -18.52 1.17
N ASP A 299 13.38 -17.59 1.80
CA ASP A 299 14.32 -17.86 2.89
C ASP A 299 13.61 -18.40 4.14
N SER A 300 12.42 -17.90 4.47
CA SER A 300 11.61 -18.40 5.58
C SER A 300 11.11 -19.83 5.33
N LEU A 301 10.69 -20.15 4.10
CA LEU A 301 10.27 -21.49 3.72
C LEU A 301 11.45 -22.47 3.80
N SER A 302 12.59 -22.11 3.21
CA SER A 302 13.81 -22.94 3.28
C SER A 302 14.33 -23.11 4.71
N THR A 303 14.26 -22.07 5.54
CA THR A 303 14.63 -22.14 6.96
C THR A 303 13.70 -23.07 7.72
N THR A 304 12.39 -23.01 7.47
CA THR A 304 11.40 -23.90 8.12
C THR A 304 11.67 -25.36 7.76
N ASP A 305 11.94 -25.64 6.48
CA ASP A 305 12.29 -26.98 6.01
C ASP A 305 13.60 -27.48 6.62
N ASN A 306 14.61 -26.61 6.71
CA ASN A 306 15.91 -26.93 7.29
C ASN A 306 15.83 -27.19 8.81
N VAL A 307 15.03 -26.42 9.56
CA VAL A 307 14.81 -26.65 11.00
C VAL A 307 14.05 -27.96 11.22
N GLY A 308 13.03 -28.26 10.42
CA GLY A 308 12.29 -29.52 10.48
C GLY A 308 13.16 -30.72 10.17
N GLY A 309 13.97 -30.63 9.10
CA GLY A 309 14.95 -31.64 8.72
C GLY A 309 16.03 -31.85 9.77
N GLY A 310 16.58 -30.76 10.32
CA GLY A 310 17.58 -30.77 11.39
C GLY A 310 17.05 -31.42 12.67
N ASN A 311 15.83 -31.11 13.09
CA ASN A 311 15.22 -31.73 14.28
C ASN A 311 14.99 -33.24 14.08
N LYS A 312 14.64 -33.67 12.86
CA LYS A 312 14.54 -35.09 12.50
C LYS A 312 15.89 -35.80 12.55
N GLN A 313 16.96 -35.12 12.13
CA GLN A 313 18.33 -35.64 12.24
C GLN A 313 18.82 -35.69 13.69
N LEU A 314 18.49 -34.70 14.52
CA LEU A 314 18.78 -34.72 15.96
C LEU A 314 18.05 -35.88 16.66
N LYS A 315 16.78 -36.12 16.34
CA LYS A 315 16.03 -37.27 16.86
C LYS A 315 16.66 -38.60 16.42
N LYS A 316 17.09 -38.71 15.16
CA LYS A 316 17.82 -39.88 14.66
C LYS A 316 19.19 -40.05 15.33
N ALA A 317 19.90 -38.96 15.62
CA ALA A 317 21.19 -38.98 16.30
C ALA A 317 21.06 -39.37 17.78
N ALA A 318 20.02 -38.88 18.47
CA ALA A 318 19.70 -39.27 19.84
C ALA A 318 19.30 -40.74 19.96
N GLN A 319 18.68 -41.30 18.92
CA GLN A 319 18.31 -42.72 18.85
C GLN A 319 19.45 -43.65 18.43
N ARG A 320 20.55 -43.11 17.88
CA ARG A 320 21.72 -43.95 17.58
C ARG A 320 22.37 -44.38 18.89
N PRO A 321 22.47 -45.69 19.19
CA PRO A 321 23.17 -46.13 20.38
C PRO A 321 24.63 -45.70 20.26
N SER A 322 25.13 -45.04 21.30
CA SER A 322 26.47 -44.45 21.30
C SER A 322 27.52 -45.54 21.06
N ALA A 323 28.32 -45.39 20.00
CA ALA A 323 29.45 -46.28 19.72
C ALA A 323 30.41 -46.35 20.92
N ALA A 324 30.53 -45.27 21.70
CA ALA A 324 31.32 -45.23 22.93
C ALA A 324 30.75 -46.13 24.05
N ARG A 325 29.42 -46.33 24.11
CA ARG A 325 28.83 -47.29 25.06
C ARG A 325 29.19 -48.72 24.66
N TYR A 326 29.14 -49.04 23.37
CA TYR A 326 29.54 -50.37 22.89
C TYR A 326 31.02 -50.66 23.13
N THR A 327 31.92 -49.70 22.88
CA THR A 327 33.36 -49.91 23.14
C THR A 327 33.66 -50.02 24.64
N PHE A 328 32.96 -49.28 25.50
CA PHE A 328 33.10 -49.41 26.95
C PHE A 328 32.64 -50.78 27.47
N PHE A 329 31.48 -51.27 27.03
CA PHE A 329 30.99 -52.60 27.41
C PHE A 329 31.85 -53.73 26.83
N ALA A 330 32.35 -53.58 25.59
CA ALA A 330 33.27 -54.53 25.00
C ALA A 330 34.60 -54.59 25.77
N ALA A 331 35.17 -53.44 26.14
CA ALA A 331 36.40 -53.37 26.93
C ALA A 331 36.22 -53.91 28.36
N SER A 332 35.10 -53.57 29.03
CA SER A 332 34.77 -54.12 30.36
C SER A 332 34.52 -55.63 30.31
N GLY A 333 33.83 -56.13 29.29
CA GLY A 333 33.59 -57.55 29.09
C GLY A 333 34.88 -58.32 28.84
N LEU A 334 35.80 -57.77 28.04
CA LEU A 334 37.12 -58.35 27.81
C LEU A 334 37.94 -58.38 29.12
N CYS A 335 37.94 -57.31 29.90
CA CYS A 335 38.60 -57.29 31.21
C CYS A 335 38.00 -58.33 32.17
N ALA A 336 36.67 -58.41 32.28
CA ALA A 336 36.02 -59.39 33.15
C ALA A 336 36.30 -60.83 32.70
N PHE A 337 36.34 -61.08 31.39
CA PHE A 337 36.70 -62.38 30.83
C PHE A 337 38.14 -62.77 31.16
N LEU A 338 39.10 -61.84 31.02
CA LEU A 338 40.50 -62.09 31.37
C LEU A 338 40.67 -62.42 32.85
N VAL A 339 39.98 -61.69 33.75
CA VAL A 339 40.03 -61.96 35.19
C VAL A 339 39.43 -63.33 35.53
N LEU A 340 38.32 -63.71 34.89
CA LEU A 340 37.71 -65.03 35.10
C LEU A 340 38.58 -66.16 34.55
N TRP A 341 39.22 -65.96 33.40
CA TRP A 341 40.14 -66.92 32.81
C TRP A 341 41.37 -67.16 33.69
N ASP A 342 41.92 -66.10 34.27
CA ASP A 342 43.05 -66.16 35.20
C ASP A 342 42.69 -66.84 36.54
N LEU A 343 41.40 -66.89 36.90
CA LEU A 343 40.91 -67.53 38.13
C LEU A 343 40.59 -69.02 37.95
N LEU A 344 40.44 -69.48 36.70
CA LEU A 344 40.03 -70.84 36.34
C LEU A 344 41.20 -71.75 35.94
N ILE A 345 42.40 -71.18 35.76
CA ILE A 345 43.66 -71.85 35.42
C ILE A 345 44.64 -71.79 36.59
#